data_AF-A0A948GG35-F1
#
_entry.id   AF-A0A948GG35-F1
#
_cell.length_a   1.000
_cell.length_b   1.000
_cell.length_c   1.000
_cell.angle_alpha   90.00
_cell.angle_beta   90.00
_cell.angle_gamma   90.00
#
_symmetry.space_group_name_H-M   'P 1'
#
loop_
_entity.id
_entity.type
_entity.pdbx_description
1 polymer ?
#
loop_
_entity_poly.entity_id
_entity_poly.type
_entity_poly.pdbx_seq_one_letter_code
_entity_poly.pdbx_strand_id
1 'polypeptide(L)' 'MLLPKTKGRWAIKVSGNWRLTFEFKYGDALNVAVEDYH' A
#
# COMPACT_ATOMS: atom_id res chain seq x y z
N MET A 1 7.95 -10.08 -6.39
CA MET A 1 8.48 -8.69 -6.29
C MET A 1 7.46 -7.74 -6.91
N LEU A 2 6.50 -7.26 -6.12
CA LEU A 2 5.53 -6.25 -6.58
C LEU A 2 6.23 -4.90 -6.58
N LEU A 3 6.84 -4.54 -7.71
CA LEU A 3 7.32 -3.18 -7.94
C LEU A 3 6.10 -2.23 -7.87
N PRO A 4 6.22 -1.03 -7.28
CA PRO A 4 5.17 -0.02 -7.38
C PRO A 4 5.06 0.36 -8.87
N LYS A 5 4.07 -0.20 -9.56
CA LYS A 5 3.81 0.06 -10.98
C LYS A 5 3.40 1.50 -11.26
N THR A 6 3.15 2.31 -10.23
CA THR A 6 2.66 3.68 -10.35
C THR A 6 3.39 4.62 -9.39
N LYS A 7 3.96 5.71 -9.94
CA LYS A 7 4.52 6.84 -9.17
C LYS A 7 3.38 7.43 -8.31
N GLY A 8 3.50 7.38 -6.98
CA GLY A 8 2.50 7.92 -6.04
C GLY A 8 1.80 6.91 -5.15
N ARG A 9 2.13 5.62 -5.25
CA ARG A 9 1.70 4.58 -4.29
C ARG A 9 2.72 4.37 -3.19
N TRP A 10 2.22 4.34 -1.96
CA TRP A 10 2.95 4.05 -0.74
C TRP A 10 2.60 2.64 -0.26
N ALA A 11 3.56 1.97 0.36
CA ALA A 11 3.36 0.65 0.94
C ALA A 11 3.99 0.61 2.33
N ILE A 12 3.20 0.21 3.33
CA ILE A 12 3.69 -0.01 4.70
C ILE A 12 3.52 -1.47 5.10
N LYS A 13 4.47 -1.96 5.87
CA LYS A 13 4.40 -3.30 6.49
C LYS A 13 3.86 -3.12 7.91
N VAL A 14 2.76 -3.81 8.23
CA VAL A 14 2.07 -3.64 9.52
C VAL A 14 2.62 -4.65 10.54
N SER A 15 2.49 -5.94 10.28
CA SER A 15 3.08 -7.04 11.07
C SER A 15 2.98 -8.37 10.30
N GLY A 16 3.93 -9.29 10.50
CA GLY A 16 3.94 -10.58 9.79
C GLY A 16 4.00 -10.45 8.25
N ASN A 17 3.05 -11.08 7.56
CA ASN A 17 2.86 -11.06 6.10
C ASN A 17 1.96 -9.92 5.58
N TRP A 18 1.36 -9.12 6.46
CA TRP A 18 0.38 -8.11 6.06
C TRP A 18 1.06 -6.89 5.45
N ARG A 19 0.60 -6.51 4.25
CA ARG A 19 1.08 -5.32 3.55
C ARG A 19 -0.09 -4.42 3.15
N LEU A 20 -0.03 -3.17 3.60
CA LEU A 20 -0.97 -2.13 3.22
C LEU A 20 -0.37 -1.29 2.10
N THR A 21 -1.16 -1.06 1.05
CA THR A 21 -0.81 -0.11 -0.02
C THR A 21 -1.87 0.96 -0.11
N PHE A 22 -1.46 2.21 -0.32
CA PHE A 22 -2.37 3.33 -0.48
C PHE A 22 -1.74 4.43 -1.34
N GLU A 23 -2.58 5.28 -1.91
CA GLU A 23 -2.17 6.52 -2.56
C GLU A 23 -2.40 7.66 -1.59
N PHE A 24 -1.45 8.59 -1.49
CA PHE A 24 -1.59 9.76 -0.63
C PHE A 24 -1.73 11.00 -1.49
N LYS A 25 -2.88 11.68 -1.40
CA LYS A 25 -3.15 12.92 -2.14
C LYS A 25 -3.91 13.90 -1.25
N TYR A 26 -3.46 15.16 -1.23
CA TYR A 26 -4.11 16.26 -0.52
C TYR A 26 -4.34 16.04 0.99
N GLY A 27 -3.58 15.15 1.64
CA GLY A 27 -3.77 14.81 3.04
C GLY A 27 -4.64 13.58 3.27
N ASP A 28 -5.26 13.06 2.22
CA ASP A 28 -6.15 11.90 2.27
C ASP A 28 -5.49 10.63 1.72
N ALA A 29 -5.83 9.51 2.33
CA ALA A 29 -5.48 8.18 1.85
C ALA A 29 -6.56 7.67 0.87
N LEU A 30 -6.15 7.40 -0.36
CA LEU A 30 -7.00 6.92 -1.44
C LEU A 30 -6.53 5.52 -1.89
N ASN A 31 -7.42 4.77 -2.54
CA ASN A 31 -7.10 3.46 -3.14
C ASN A 31 -6.39 2.51 -2.15
N VAL A 32 -6.89 2.45 -0.92
CA VAL A 32 -6.33 1.64 0.16
C VAL A 32 -6.61 0.17 -0.13
N ALA A 33 -5.55 -0.62 -0.31
CA ALA A 33 -5.63 -2.07 -0.49
C ALA A 33 -4.78 -2.77 0.58
N VAL A 34 -5.43 -3.68 1.31
CA VAL A 34 -4.78 -4.59 2.26
C VAL A 34 -4.60 -5.91 1.54
N GLU A 35 -3.35 -6.31 1.31
CA GLU A 35 -3.04 -7.66 0.85
C GLU A 35 -2.57 -8.47 2.06
N ASP A 36 -3.42 -9.43 2.47
CA ASP A 36 -3.03 -10.49 3.38
C ASP A 36 -2.43 -11.62 2.54
N TYR A 37 -1.12 -11.83 2.68
CA TYR A 37 -0.46 -12.99 2.13
C TYR A 37 -0.57 -14.09 3.19
N HIS A 38 -1.58 -14.97 3.07
CA HIS A 38 -1.57 -16.25 3.78
C HIS A 38 -0.40 -17.12 3.30
#